data_AF-A0A2E3EGD6-F1
#
_entry.id   AF-A0A2E3EGD6-F1
#
_cell.length_a   1.000
_cell.length_b   1.000
_cell.length_c   1.000
_cell.angle_alpha   90.00
_cell.angle_beta   90.00
_cell.angle_gamma   90.00
#
_symmetry.space_group_name_H-M   'P 1'
#
loop_
_entity.id
_entity.type
_entity.pdbx_description
1 polymer ?
#
loop_
_entity_poly.entity_id
_entity_poly.type
_entity_poly.pdbx_seq_one_letter_code
_entity_poly.pdbx_strand_id
1 'polypeptide(L)'
;MADTPEEIQKHMKAYWRVGWILLACTVLTVVVAEITPSITIGLGIAAGKAGLVALIFMHLNSEKSLIYQVLVYTCFFALGLLFLTILHLYDPLVAR
;
A
#
# COMPACT_ATOMS: atom_id res chain seq x y z
N MET A 1 25.32 -14.00 16.13
CA MET A 1 26.17 -12.89 15.64
C MET A 1 25.78 -11.69 16.48
N ALA A 2 26.75 -11.04 17.13
CA ALA A 2 26.47 -9.92 18.02
C ALA A 2 26.02 -8.74 17.17
N ASP A 3 24.72 -8.43 17.17
CA ASP A 3 24.21 -7.16 16.62
C ASP A 3 24.82 -6.03 17.46
N THR A 4 25.76 -5.30 16.87
CA THR A 4 26.31 -4.08 17.47
C THR A 4 25.15 -3.10 17.70
N PRO A 5 25.07 -2.42 18.86
CA PRO A 5 23.99 -1.46 19.16
C PRO A 5 23.80 -0.38 18.09
N GLU A 6 24.83 -0.11 17.29
CA GLU A 6 24.81 0.82 16.15
C GLU A 6 23.93 0.37 14.97
N GLU A 7 23.83 -0.93 14.67
CA GLU A 7 23.00 -1.44 13.57
C GLU A 7 21.51 -1.31 13.92
N ILE A 8 21.14 -1.66 15.16
CA ILE A 8 19.79 -1.53 15.70
C ILE A 8 19.32 -0.07 15.66
N GLN A 9 20.19 0.88 16.02
CA GLN A 9 19.88 2.32 15.99
C GLN A 9 19.60 2.84 14.57
N LYS A 10 20.32 2.32 13.56
CA LYS A 10 20.08 2.68 12.15
C LYS A 10 18.73 2.20 11.65
N HIS A 11 18.37 0.94 11.93
CA HIS A 11 17.06 0.40 11.56
C HIS A 11 15.94 1.16 12.26
N MET A 12 16.11 1.49 13.55
CA MET A 12 15.12 2.23 14.32
C MET A 12 14.88 3.65 13.76
N LYS A 13 15.94 4.37 13.36
CA LYS A 13 15.79 5.68 12.68
C LYS A 13 15.08 5.58 11.34
N ALA A 14 15.33 4.52 10.56
CA ALA A 14 14.62 4.29 9.30
C ALA A 14 13.13 4.06 9.53
N TYR A 15 12.74 3.23 10.51
CA TYR A 15 11.34 3.02 10.89
C TYR A 15 10.67 4.31 11.34
N TRP A 16 11.34 5.12 12.18
CA TRP A 16 10.80 6.39 12.64
C TRP A 16 10.57 7.37 11.48
N ARG A 17 11.55 7.50 10.57
CA ARG A 17 11.41 8.39 9.40
C ARG A 17 10.22 7.98 8.53
N VAL A 18 10.02 6.68 8.34
CA VAL A 18 8.93 6.16 7.52
C VAL A 18 7.58 6.27 8.22
N GLY A 19 7.53 6.04 9.54
CA GLY A 19 6.34 6.28 10.34
C GLY A 19 5.83 7.72 10.23
N TRP A 20 6.73 8.71 10.26
CA TRP A 20 6.38 10.11 10.03
C TRP A 20 5.87 10.38 8.62
N ILE A 21 6.47 9.77 7.60
CA ILE A 21 5.99 9.89 6.21
C ILE A 21 4.58 9.31 6.05
N LEU A 22 4.29 8.15 6.66
CA LEU A 22 2.95 7.54 6.64
C LEU A 22 1.92 8.44 7.32
N LEU A 23 2.28 9.00 8.47
CA LEU A 23 1.40 9.90 9.22
C LEU A 23 1.11 11.16 8.40
N ALA A 24 2.14 11.75 7.79
CA ALA A 24 1.98 12.91 6.90
C ALA A 24 1.10 12.58 5.67
N CYS A 25 1.31 11.43 5.02
CA CYS A 25 0.42 10.97 3.93
C CYS A 25 -1.03 10.81 4.39
N THR A 26 -1.26 10.36 5.62
CA THR A 26 -2.61 10.18 6.16
C THR A 26 -3.30 11.52 6.39
N VAL A 27 -2.61 12.48 7.01
CA VAL A 27 -3.11 13.85 7.16
C VAL A 27 -3.38 14.47 5.78
N LEU A 28 -2.46 14.29 4.83
CA LEU A 28 -2.62 14.76 3.46
C LEU A 28 -3.85 14.16 2.78
N THR A 29 -4.15 12.87 2.97
CA THR A 29 -5.38 12.28 2.41
C THR A 29 -6.65 12.91 2.96
N VAL A 30 -6.68 13.25 4.24
CA VAL A 30 -7.83 13.94 4.85
C VAL A 30 -7.98 15.35 4.28
N VAL A 31 -6.87 16.11 4.22
CA VAL A 31 -6.89 17.49 3.67
C VAL A 31 -7.32 17.49 2.20
N VAL A 32 -6.82 16.55 1.39
CA VAL A 32 -7.22 16.43 -0.01
C VAL A 32 -8.70 16.06 -0.13
N ALA A 33 -9.21 15.16 0.71
CA ALA A 33 -10.63 14.80 0.70
C ALA A 33 -11.55 16.00 0.98
N GLU A 34 -11.12 16.94 1.82
CA GLU A 34 -11.88 18.15 2.16
C GLU A 34 -11.83 19.24 1.07
N ILE A 35 -10.69 19.42 0.38
CA ILE A 35 -10.52 20.51 -0.60
C ILE A 35 -10.95 20.10 -2.01
N THR A 36 -10.59 18.88 -2.44
CA THR A 36 -10.91 18.35 -3.76
C THR A 36 -11.28 16.87 -3.64
N PRO A 37 -12.58 16.52 -3.57
CA PRO A 37 -13.05 15.14 -3.47
C PRO A 37 -12.90 14.38 -4.80
N SER A 38 -11.73 14.48 -5.43
CA SER A 38 -11.34 13.73 -6.61
C SER A 38 -10.86 12.35 -6.17
N ILE A 39 -11.69 11.34 -6.41
CA ILE A 39 -11.42 9.93 -6.12
C ILE A 39 -10.05 9.51 -6.69
N THR A 40 -9.69 9.98 -7.88
CA THR A 40 -8.41 9.67 -8.53
C THR A 40 -7.19 10.11 -7.70
N ILE A 41 -7.24 11.30 -7.10
CA ILE A 41 -6.12 11.85 -6.30
C ILE A 41 -6.05 11.11 -4.97
N GLY A 42 -7.20 10.91 -4.31
CA GLY A 42 -7.28 10.15 -3.06
C GLY A 42 -6.77 8.72 -3.22
N LEU A 43 -7.14 8.04 -4.32
CA LEU A 43 -6.67 6.69 -4.63
C LEU A 43 -5.18 6.65 -4.95
N GLY A 44 -4.64 7.66 -5.64
CA GLY A 44 -3.20 7.78 -5.89
C GLY A 44 -2.38 7.90 -4.61
N ILE A 45 -2.81 8.76 -3.67
CA ILE A 45 -2.14 8.92 -2.38
C ILE A 45 -2.31 7.64 -1.53
N ALA A 46 -3.48 7.00 -1.58
CA ALA A 46 -3.73 5.73 -0.90
C ALA A 46 -2.86 4.59 -1.43
N ALA A 47 -2.63 4.51 -2.74
CA ALA A 47 -1.71 3.55 -3.34
C ALA A 47 -0.26 3.84 -2.94
N GLY A 48 0.14 5.12 -2.90
CA GLY A 48 1.47 5.55 -2.45
C GLY A 48 1.78 5.12 -1.02
N LYS A 49 0.87 5.37 -0.06
CA LYS A 49 1.06 4.92 1.33
C LYS A 49 1.14 3.40 1.45
N ALA A 50 0.31 2.66 0.70
CA ALA A 50 0.29 1.20 0.72
C ALA A 50 1.60 0.61 0.17
N GLY A 51 2.14 1.20 -0.89
CA GLY A 51 3.46 0.85 -1.43
C GLY A 51 4.59 1.10 -0.41
N LEU A 52 4.54 2.23 0.29
CA LEU A 52 5.54 2.57 1.32
C LEU A 52 5.49 1.61 2.52
N VAL A 53 4.28 1.20 2.93
CA VAL A 53 4.07 0.16 3.95
C VAL A 53 4.65 -1.17 3.48
N ALA A 54 4.34 -1.61 2.26
CA ALA A 54 4.80 -2.88 1.72
C ALA A 54 6.33 -2.93 1.57
N LEU A 55 6.96 -1.85 1.09
CA LEU A 55 8.41 -1.81 0.87
C LEU A 55 9.22 -1.71 2.18
N ILE A 56 8.75 -0.96 3.17
CA ILE A 56 9.54 -0.62 4.36
C ILE A 56 9.09 -1.38 5.62
N PHE A 57 7.79 -1.42 5.92
CA PHE A 57 7.31 -2.10 7.13
C PHE A 57 7.26 -3.61 6.96
N MET A 58 7.11 -4.09 5.73
CA MET A 58 7.12 -5.51 5.40
C MET A 58 8.51 -6.05 5.01
N HIS A 59 9.60 -5.30 5.24
CA HIS A 59 10.99 -5.70 4.97
C HIS A 59 11.27 -6.26 3.55
N LEU A 60 10.37 -6.01 2.58
CA LEU A 60 10.50 -6.54 1.22
C LEU A 60 11.79 -6.08 0.53
N ASN A 61 12.34 -4.92 0.90
CA ASN A 61 13.54 -4.36 0.28
C ASN A 61 14.80 -5.26 0.40
N SER A 62 14.82 -6.20 1.35
CA SER A 62 15.96 -7.12 1.53
C SER A 62 15.58 -8.59 1.42
N GLU A 63 14.35 -8.90 0.99
CA GLU A 63 13.82 -10.26 0.96
C GLU A 63 13.82 -10.87 -0.45
N LYS A 64 13.58 -12.20 -0.50
CA LYS A 64 13.68 -12.99 -1.73
C LYS A 64 12.69 -12.49 -2.79
N SER A 65 13.15 -12.44 -4.05
CA SER A 65 12.36 -12.06 -5.24
C SER A 65 10.99 -12.78 -5.34
N LEU A 66 10.90 -14.00 -4.79
CA LEU A 66 9.65 -14.78 -4.73
C LEU A 66 8.50 -14.03 -4.02
N ILE A 67 8.79 -13.26 -2.97
CA ILE A 67 7.76 -12.53 -2.22
C ILE A 67 7.17 -11.39 -3.04
N TYR A 68 7.98 -10.68 -3.83
CA TYR A 68 7.47 -9.67 -4.77
C TYR A 68 6.56 -10.28 -5.82
N GLN A 69 6.93 -11.45 -6.36
CA GLN A 69 6.11 -12.14 -7.36
C GLN A 69 4.75 -12.52 -6.77
N VAL A 70 4.72 -13.17 -5.61
CA VAL A 70 3.47 -13.55 -4.94
C VAL A 70 2.62 -12.33 -4.60
N LEU A 71 3.22 -11.25 -4.09
CA LEU A 71 2.51 -10.01 -3.76
C LEU A 71 1.84 -9.39 -5.02
N VAL A 72 2.55 -9.36 -6.14
CA VAL A 72 2.01 -8.86 -7.41
C VAL A 72 0.89 -9.77 -7.91
N TYR A 73 1.04 -11.10 -7.82
CA TYR A 73 -0.03 -12.04 -8.18
C TYR A 73 -1.28 -11.86 -7.31
N THR A 74 -1.12 -11.67 -6.00
CA THR A 74 -2.25 -11.43 -5.09
C THR A 74 -2.94 -10.10 -5.43
N CYS A 75 -2.19 -9.03 -5.67
CA CYS A 75 -2.76 -7.74 -6.05
C CYS A 75 -3.51 -7.81 -7.39
N PHE A 76 -2.91 -8.48 -8.38
CA PHE A 76 -3.54 -8.72 -9.68
C PHE A 76 -4.86 -9.51 -9.52
N PHE A 77 -4.85 -10.58 -8.73
CA PHE A 77 -6.04 -11.37 -8.48
C PHE A 77 -7.12 -10.60 -7.73
N ALA A 78 -6.74 -9.81 -6.72
CA ALA A 78 -7.66 -8.94 -5.98
C ALA A 78 -8.31 -7.88 -6.88
N LEU A 79 -7.52 -7.23 -7.76
CA LEU A 79 -8.05 -6.28 -8.75
C LEU A 79 -8.96 -6.96 -9.77
N GLY A 80 -8.60 -8.17 -10.21
CA GLY A 80 -9.43 -8.98 -11.11
C GLY A 80 -10.78 -9.36 -10.47
N LEU A 81 -10.78 -9.78 -9.21
CA LEU A 81 -12.01 -10.08 -8.46
C LEU A 81 -12.86 -8.82 -8.21
N LEU A 82 -12.24 -7.69 -7.88
CA LEU A 82 -12.94 -6.41 -7.76
C LEU A 82 -13.58 -6.01 -9.08
N PHE A 83 -12.85 -6.11 -10.19
CA PHE A 83 -13.34 -5.83 -11.52
C PHE A 83 -14.52 -6.74 -11.90
N LEU A 84 -14.42 -8.04 -11.62
CA LEU A 84 -15.51 -8.99 -11.87
C LEU A 84 -16.76 -8.66 -11.04
N THR A 85 -16.58 -8.27 -9.77
CA THR A 85 -17.67 -7.86 -8.89
C THR A 85 -18.38 -6.61 -9.42
N ILE A 86 -17.60 -5.63 -9.90
CA ILE A 86 -18.14 -4.42 -10.52
C ILE A 86 -18.90 -4.79 -11.79
N LEU A 87 -18.32 -5.61 -12.66
CA LEU A 87 -18.97 -6.07 -13.89
C LEU A 87 -20.32 -6.75 -13.60
N HIS A 88 -20.38 -7.59 -12.57
CA HIS A 88 -21.62 -8.23 -12.14
C HIS A 88 -22.70 -7.23 -11.67
N LEU A 89 -22.31 -6.12 -11.03
CA LEU A 89 -23.25 -5.05 -10.68
C LEU A 89 -23.79 -4.31 -11.91
N TYR A 90 -22.96 -4.13 -12.95
CA TYR A 90 -23.36 -3.42 -14.17
C TYR A 90 -24.17 -4.29 -15.14
N ASP A 91 -23.88 -5.59 -15.20
CA ASP A 91 -24.62 -6.57 -16.01
C ASP A 91 -25.10 -7.72 -15.11
N PRO A 92 -26.21 -7.53 -14.37
CA PRO A 92 -26.77 -8.59 -13.56
C PRO A 92 -27.28 -9.69 -14.50
N LEU A 93 -26.71 -10.90 -14.37
CA LEU A 93 -27.19 -12.14 -15.01
C LEU A 93 -28.55 -12.59 -14.44
N VAL A 94 -29.46 -11.65 -14.15
CA VAL A 94 -30.87 -11.95 -13.92
C VAL A 94 -31.43 -12.27 -15.30
N ALA A 95 -31.63 -13.56 -15.55
CA ALA A 95 -32.39 -14.04 -16.68
C ALA A 95 -33.67 -13.19 -16.80
N ARG A 96 -33.79 -12.48 -17.93
CA ARG A 96 -35.05 -11.92 -18.38
C ARG A 96 -35.99 -13.05 -18.79
#